data_AF-A0A174UL92-F1
#
_entry.id   AF-A0A174UL92-F1
#
_cell.length_a   1.000
_cell.length_b   1.000
_cell.length_c   1.000
_cell.angle_alpha   90.00
_cell.angle_beta   90.00
_cell.angle_gamma   90.00
#
_symmetry.space_group_name_H-M   'P 1'
#
loop_
_entity.id
_entity.type
_entity.pdbx_description
1 polymer ?
#
loop_
_entity_poly.entity_id
_entity_poly.type
_entity_poly.pdbx_seq_one_letter_code
_entity_poly.pdbx_strand_id
1 'polypeptide(L)'
;MQQRQGYQAVEKLRETLDEKYLWEVILLYAGESFKTYTGLPFTYEVRKGRNGDYTRELWIDRRENSKSLALSSVLLALRNIKKVGAVVDRPKALGDIRGVSYIYGIFYRFGLIDVPDTARQKMKFT
;
A
#
# COMPACT_ATOMS: atom_id res chain seq x y z
N MET A 1 -3.64 -16.34 17.10
CA MET A 1 -3.03 -16.99 15.91
C MET A 1 -2.96 -16.07 14.69
N GLN A 2 -3.92 -15.17 14.43
CA GLN A 2 -3.90 -14.25 13.27
C GLN A 2 -2.71 -13.26 13.22
N GLN A 3 -2.26 -12.72 14.36
CA GLN A 3 -1.12 -11.77 14.37
C GLN A 3 0.20 -12.38 13.90
N ARG A 4 0.44 -13.69 14.16
CA ARG A 4 1.67 -14.36 13.75
C ARG A 4 1.75 -14.58 12.24
N GLN A 5 0.63 -14.98 11.62
CA GLN A 5 0.55 -15.17 10.16
C GLN A 5 0.69 -13.84 9.41
N GLY A 6 0.07 -12.78 9.91
CA GLY A 6 0.21 -11.45 9.30
C GLY A 6 1.64 -10.91 9.36
N TYR A 7 2.34 -11.12 10.47
CA TYR A 7 3.75 -10.74 10.60
C TYR A 7 4.65 -11.48 9.60
N GLN A 8 4.42 -12.79 9.41
CA GLN A 8 5.15 -13.60 8.44
C GLN A 8 4.94 -13.14 6.99
N ALA A 9 3.71 -12.77 6.61
CA ALA A 9 3.43 -12.28 5.26
C ALA A 9 4.17 -10.96 4.95
N VAL A 10 4.25 -10.05 5.94
CA VAL A 10 4.99 -8.79 5.78
C VAL A 10 6.49 -9.03 5.65
N GLU A 11 7.06 -9.91 6.48
CA GLU A 11 8.48 -10.28 6.36
C GLU A 11 8.78 -10.91 5.00
N LYS A 12 7.96 -11.88 4.57
CA LYS A 12 8.13 -12.54 3.26
C LYS A 12 8.00 -11.57 2.11
N LEU A 13 7.07 -10.60 2.18
CA LEU A 13 6.96 -9.55 1.17
C LEU A 13 8.24 -8.71 1.10
N ARG A 14 8.81 -8.32 2.25
CA ARG A 14 10.05 -7.53 2.30
C ARG A 14 11.27 -8.31 1.83
N GLU A 15 11.30 -9.63 2.01
CA GLU A 15 12.38 -10.50 1.54
C GLU A 15 12.32 -10.72 0.02
N THR A 16 11.11 -10.89 -0.53
CA THR A 16 10.93 -11.45 -1.88
C THR A 16 10.37 -10.45 -2.90
N LEU A 17 9.68 -9.41 -2.46
CA LEU A 17 8.86 -8.53 -3.30
C LEU A 17 7.87 -9.32 -4.19
N ASP A 18 7.40 -10.48 -3.72
CA ASP A 18 6.52 -11.37 -4.47
C ASP A 18 5.05 -10.91 -4.42
N GLU A 19 4.37 -11.08 -5.55
CA GLU A 19 2.96 -10.72 -5.73
C GLU A 19 2.02 -11.45 -4.76
N LYS A 20 2.28 -12.72 -4.46
CA LYS A 20 1.49 -13.52 -3.52
C LYS A 20 1.50 -12.87 -2.14
N TYR A 21 2.69 -12.56 -1.62
CA TYR A 21 2.82 -11.94 -0.30
C TYR A 21 2.33 -10.48 -0.32
N LEU A 22 2.46 -9.76 -1.44
CA LEU A 22 1.86 -8.44 -1.59
C LEU A 22 0.36 -8.53 -1.39
N TRP A 23 -0.29 -9.51 -2.03
CA TRP A 23 -1.71 -9.70 -1.94
C TRP A 23 -2.18 -10.06 -0.53
N GLU A 24 -1.47 -10.98 0.15
CA GLU A 24 -1.75 -11.34 1.54
C GLU A 24 -1.65 -10.13 2.47
N VAL A 25 -0.63 -9.29 2.31
CA VAL A 25 -0.44 -8.08 3.11
C VAL A 25 -1.49 -7.02 2.79
N ILE A 26 -1.90 -6.87 1.52
CA ILE A 26 -3.01 -5.97 1.14
C ILE A 26 -4.30 -6.37 1.87
N LEU A 27 -4.63 -7.66 1.92
CA LEU A 27 -5.81 -8.14 2.63
C LEU A 27 -5.69 -7.95 4.14
N LEU A 28 -4.51 -8.19 4.71
CA LEU A 28 -4.23 -8.01 6.14
C LEU A 28 -4.47 -6.58 6.62
N TYR A 29 -4.14 -5.58 5.79
CA TYR A 29 -4.27 -4.17 6.13
C TYR A 29 -5.55 -3.51 5.60
N ALA A 30 -6.49 -4.28 5.03
CA ALA A 30 -7.76 -3.72 4.57
C ALA A 30 -8.53 -3.11 5.76
N GLY A 31 -9.03 -1.89 5.59
CA GLY A 31 -9.70 -1.11 6.64
C GLY A 31 -8.77 -0.30 7.55
N GLU A 32 -7.46 -0.52 7.50
CA GLU A 32 -6.49 0.25 8.28
C GLU A 32 -6.34 1.69 7.77
N SER A 33 -5.90 2.58 8.67
CA SER A 33 -5.65 3.98 8.33
C SER A 33 -4.31 4.16 7.63
N PHE A 34 -4.31 4.97 6.57
CA PHE A 34 -3.13 5.38 5.82
C PHE A 34 -3.09 6.90 5.67
N LYS A 35 -1.90 7.43 5.36
CA LYS A 35 -1.72 8.82 4.96
C LYS A 35 -0.93 8.88 3.66
N THR A 36 -1.38 9.72 2.74
CA THR A 36 -0.61 10.02 1.52
C THR A 36 0.62 10.86 1.86
N TYR A 37 1.52 11.07 0.90
CA TYR A 37 2.70 11.95 1.04
C TYR A 37 2.39 13.35 1.60
N THR A 38 1.21 13.92 1.29
CA THR A 38 0.80 15.24 1.80
C THR A 38 0.15 15.19 3.19
N GLY A 39 -0.02 14.00 3.77
CA GLY A 39 -0.70 13.79 5.06
C GLY A 39 -2.21 13.57 4.95
N LEU A 40 -2.79 13.58 3.75
CA LEU A 40 -4.22 13.27 3.56
C LEU A 40 -4.51 11.85 4.07
N PRO A 41 -5.39 11.68 5.09
CA PRO A 41 -5.77 10.37 5.56
C PRO A 41 -6.69 9.66 4.57
N PHE A 42 -6.55 8.35 4.47
CA PHE A 42 -7.41 7.48 3.69
C PHE A 42 -7.43 6.08 4.30
N THR A 43 -8.46 5.30 3.98
CA THR A 43 -8.50 3.85 4.20
C THR A 43 -8.71 3.18 2.85
N TYR A 44 -8.60 1.85 2.80
CA TYR A 44 -9.08 1.11 1.64
C TYR A 44 -9.80 -0.17 2.05
N GLU A 45 -10.70 -0.61 1.18
CA GLU A 45 -11.35 -1.92 1.27
C GLU A 45 -11.02 -2.77 0.05
N VAL A 46 -11.07 -4.09 0.24
CA VAL A 46 -11.04 -5.06 -0.86
C VAL A 46 -12.36 -5.82 -0.81
N ARG A 47 -13.17 -5.67 -1.86
CA ARG A 47 -14.53 -6.23 -1.90
C ARG A 47 -14.49 -7.68 -2.39
N LYS A 48 -15.54 -8.44 -2.11
CA LYS A 48 -15.75 -9.75 -2.74
C LYS A 48 -16.71 -9.63 -3.91
N GLY A 49 -16.41 -10.33 -5.00
CA GLY A 49 -17.29 -10.48 -6.15
C GLY A 49 -18.46 -11.43 -5.87
N ARG A 50 -19.34 -11.59 -6.86
CA ARG A 50 -20.51 -12.48 -6.77
C ARG A 50 -20.14 -13.95 -6.53
N ASN A 51 -18.94 -14.36 -6.91
CA ASN A 51 -18.41 -15.71 -6.72
C ASN A 51 -17.76 -15.93 -5.33
N GLY A 52 -17.71 -14.90 -4.47
CA GLY A 52 -17.11 -14.99 -3.14
C GLY A 52 -15.60 -14.71 -3.10
N ASP A 53 -14.95 -14.58 -4.26
CA ASP A 53 -13.53 -14.21 -4.35
C ASP A 53 -13.32 -12.70 -4.16
N TYR A 54 -12.17 -12.33 -3.63
CA TYR A 54 -11.79 -10.92 -3.55
C TYR A 54 -11.56 -10.31 -4.93
N THR A 55 -12.14 -9.15 -5.17
CA THR A 55 -11.83 -8.31 -6.33
C THR A 55 -10.38 -7.87 -6.22
N ARG A 56 -9.61 -7.92 -7.31
CA ARG A 56 -8.20 -7.48 -7.36
C ARG A 56 -8.12 -5.94 -7.47
N GLU A 57 -8.92 -5.25 -6.66
CA GLU A 57 -9.06 -3.79 -6.62
C GLU A 57 -9.15 -3.31 -5.16
N LEU A 58 -8.45 -2.22 -4.87
CA LEU A 58 -8.49 -1.51 -3.60
C LEU A 58 -9.39 -0.30 -3.74
N TRP A 59 -10.50 -0.28 -3.02
CA TRP A 59 -11.45 0.81 -2.97
C TRP A 59 -11.01 1.81 -1.91
N ILE A 60 -10.40 2.90 -2.35
CA ILE A 60 -9.92 3.98 -1.51
C ILE A 60 -11.10 4.81 -1.04
N ASP A 61 -11.27 4.87 0.28
CA ASP A 61 -12.19 5.79 0.91
C ASP A 61 -11.46 7.08 1.30
N ARG A 62 -12.00 8.19 0.83
CA ARG A 62 -11.60 9.56 1.15
C ARG A 62 -12.88 10.36 1.31
N ARG A 63 -12.90 11.28 2.29
CA ARG A 63 -14.07 12.08 2.71
C ARG A 63 -14.94 12.64 1.58
N GLU A 64 -14.40 12.85 0.37
CA GLU A 64 -15.19 13.15 -0.84
C GLU A 64 -14.62 12.42 -2.07
N ASN A 65 -15.44 11.59 -2.72
CA ASN A 65 -15.15 10.77 -3.92
C ASN A 65 -14.25 9.54 -3.70
N SER A 66 -14.85 8.35 -3.65
CA SER A 66 -14.14 7.07 -3.66
C SER A 66 -13.33 6.91 -4.95
N LYS A 67 -12.12 6.36 -4.85
CA LYS A 67 -11.28 5.98 -6.00
C LYS A 67 -10.95 4.50 -5.91
N SER A 68 -10.81 3.80 -7.03
CA SER A 68 -10.24 2.46 -7.03
C SER A 68 -8.78 2.46 -7.50
N LEU A 69 -7.98 1.54 -6.96
CA LEU A 69 -6.66 1.18 -7.44
C LEU A 69 -6.70 -0.28 -7.87
N ALA A 70 -6.42 -0.57 -9.14
CA ALA A 70 -6.24 -1.94 -9.60
C ALA A 70 -4.96 -2.53 -8.99
N LEU A 71 -4.99 -3.81 -8.61
CA LEU A 71 -3.81 -4.52 -8.11
C LEU A 71 -2.63 -4.45 -9.10
N SER A 72 -2.92 -4.45 -10.40
CA SER A 72 -1.90 -4.28 -11.45
C SER A 72 -1.10 -2.97 -11.32
N SER A 73 -1.74 -1.88 -10.87
CA SER A 73 -1.06 -0.60 -10.60
C SER A 73 -0.15 -0.69 -9.37
N VAL A 74 -0.59 -1.42 -8.34
CA VAL A 74 0.22 -1.66 -7.13
C VAL A 74 1.42 -2.54 -7.46
N LEU A 75 1.24 -3.59 -8.27
CA LEU A 75 2.31 -4.47 -8.73
C LEU A 75 3.33 -3.74 -9.60
N LEU A 76 2.87 -2.85 -10.47
CA LEU A 76 3.77 -2.01 -11.27
C LEU A 76 4.65 -1.13 -10.39
N ALA A 77 4.07 -0.53 -9.34
CA ALA A 77 4.86 0.22 -8.36
C ALA A 77 5.83 -0.67 -7.59
N LEU A 78 5.43 -1.89 -7.21
CA LEU A 78 6.29 -2.84 -6.47
C LEU A 78 7.55 -3.18 -7.28
N ARG A 79 7.38 -3.44 -8.58
CA ARG A 79 8.47 -3.73 -9.52
C ARG A 79 9.44 -2.56 -9.71
N ASN A 80 8.99 -1.33 -9.45
CA ASN A 80 9.83 -0.13 -9.54
C ASN A 80 10.63 0.15 -8.26
N ILE A 81 10.38 -0.58 -7.16
CA ILE A 81 11.20 -0.47 -5.96
C ILE A 81 12.57 -1.10 -6.23
N LYS A 82 13.62 -0.30 -6.09
CA LYS A 82 15.01 -0.78 -6.29
C LYS A 82 15.51 -1.64 -5.13
N LYS A 83 15.15 -1.26 -3.90
CA LYS A 83 15.59 -1.90 -2.66
C LYS A 83 14.58 -1.63 -1.56
N VAL A 84 14.26 -2.66 -0.78
CA VAL A 84 13.39 -2.51 0.39
C VAL A 84 13.99 -1.56 1.42
N GLY A 85 13.17 -0.65 1.94
CA GLY A 85 13.58 0.36 2.91
C GLY A 85 14.41 1.51 2.32
N ALA A 86 14.58 1.57 0.99
CA ALA A 86 15.18 2.73 0.35
C ALA A 86 14.27 3.95 0.51
N VAL A 87 14.88 5.12 0.73
CA VAL A 87 14.16 6.39 0.74
C VAL A 87 13.67 6.67 -0.68
N VAL A 88 12.36 6.88 -0.83
CA VAL A 88 11.75 7.28 -2.09
C VAL A 88 11.24 8.71 -1.94
N ASP A 89 11.87 9.67 -2.62
CA ASP A 89 11.67 11.10 -2.34
C ASP A 89 10.24 11.60 -2.54
N ARG A 90 9.52 11.04 -3.52
CA ARG A 90 8.16 11.45 -3.88
C ARG A 90 7.38 10.31 -4.53
N PRO A 91 6.03 10.31 -4.48
CA PRO A 91 5.21 9.26 -5.09
C PRO A 91 5.56 8.93 -6.55
N LYS A 92 5.80 9.95 -7.38
CA LYS A 92 6.14 9.76 -8.80
C LYS A 92 7.47 9.02 -9.05
N ALA A 93 8.33 8.88 -8.04
CA ALA A 93 9.53 8.05 -8.17
C ALA A 93 9.21 6.54 -8.17
N LEU A 94 8.00 6.13 -7.76
CA LEU A 94 7.49 4.76 -7.94
C LEU A 94 6.92 4.51 -9.35
N GLY A 95 6.94 5.52 -10.23
CA GLY A 95 6.44 5.45 -11.60
C GLY A 95 5.27 6.41 -11.88
N ASP A 96 4.97 6.58 -13.16
CA ASP A 96 3.82 7.36 -13.61
C ASP A 96 2.53 6.53 -13.55
N ILE A 97 2.04 6.33 -12.32
CA ILE A 97 0.92 5.43 -12.03
C ILE A 97 -0.26 6.24 -11.51
N ARG A 98 -1.46 5.95 -12.02
CA ARG A 98 -2.69 6.56 -11.50
C ARG A 98 -2.87 6.17 -10.04
N GLY A 99 -3.03 7.16 -9.17
CA GLY A 99 -3.21 6.93 -7.74
C GLY A 99 -1.92 6.57 -6.99
N VAL A 100 -0.74 6.80 -7.58
CA VAL A 100 0.56 6.51 -6.95
C VAL A 100 0.74 7.15 -5.57
N SER A 101 0.09 8.28 -5.28
CA SER A 101 0.13 8.92 -3.96
C SER A 101 -0.44 8.05 -2.84
N TYR A 102 -1.42 7.20 -3.14
CA TYR A 102 -1.98 6.23 -2.19
C TYR A 102 -1.05 5.01 -2.05
N ILE A 103 -0.57 4.49 -3.18
CA ILE A 103 0.39 3.37 -3.21
C ILE A 103 1.64 3.70 -2.40
N TYR A 104 2.14 4.94 -2.50
CA TYR A 104 3.27 5.42 -1.73
C TYR A 104 3.01 5.33 -0.21
N GLY A 105 1.83 5.76 0.25
CA GLY A 105 1.44 5.63 1.66
C GLY A 105 1.31 4.18 2.12
N ILE A 106 0.76 3.31 1.27
CA ILE A 106 0.63 1.87 1.51
C ILE A 106 2.02 1.23 1.64
N PHE A 107 2.93 1.47 0.69
CA PHE A 107 4.28 0.91 0.68
C PHE A 107 5.12 1.38 1.85
N TYR A 108 4.99 2.64 2.26
CA TYR A 108 5.62 3.13 3.48
C TYR A 108 5.13 2.37 4.71
N ARG A 109 3.81 2.16 4.83
CA ARG A 109 3.23 1.42 5.96
C ARG A 109 3.60 -0.06 5.96
N PHE A 110 3.73 -0.67 4.78
CA PHE A 110 4.23 -2.04 4.63
C PHE A 110 5.74 -2.13 4.89
N GLY A 111 6.45 -1.01 5.00
CA GLY A 111 7.91 -0.96 5.19
C GLY A 111 8.69 -1.38 3.94
N LEU A 112 8.10 -1.24 2.76
CA LEU A 112 8.78 -1.52 1.49
C LEU A 112 9.66 -0.36 1.05
N ILE A 113 9.29 0.85 1.45
CA ILE A 113 10.05 2.08 1.23
C ILE A 113 10.17 2.82 2.56
N ASP A 114 11.19 3.67 2.65
CA ASP A 114 11.21 4.75 3.63
C ASP A 114 10.92 6.09 2.93
N VAL A 115 10.63 7.13 3.71
CA VAL A 115 10.23 8.44 3.20
C VAL A 115 11.13 9.54 3.78
N PRO A 116 11.32 10.66 3.06
CA PRO A 116 12.05 11.81 3.61
C PRO A 116 11.41 12.31 4.90
N ASP A 117 12.21 12.88 5.82
CA ASP A 117 11.69 13.33 7.12
C ASP A 117 10.58 14.37 7.02
N THR A 118 10.63 15.22 5.98
CA THR A 118 9.60 16.22 5.67
C THR A 118 8.25 15.57 5.32
N ALA A 119 8.27 14.40 4.68
CA ALA A 119 7.08 13.60 4.41
C ALA A 119 6.68 12.79 5.65
N ARG A 120 7.67 12.21 6.35
CA ARG A 120 7.47 11.40 7.55
C ARG A 120 6.59 12.10 8.56
N GLN A 121 6.87 13.38 8.86
CA GLN A 121 6.08 14.19 9.80
C GLN A 121 4.60 14.29 9.41
N LYS A 122 4.30 14.49 8.12
CA LYS A 122 2.94 14.58 7.59
C LYS A 122 2.22 13.23 7.61
N MET A 123 2.98 12.15 7.46
CA MET A 123 2.48 10.78 7.38
C MET A 123 2.39 10.07 8.73
N LYS A 124 2.81 10.69 9.85
CA LYS A 124 2.65 10.12 11.20
C LYS A 124 1.17 9.92 11.51
N PHE A 125 0.80 8.75 12.02
CA PHE A 125 -0.49 8.53 12.66
C PHE A 125 -0.40 9.14 14.06
N THR A 126 -1.39 9.96 14.41
CA THR A 126 -1.52 10.53 15.76
C THR A 126 -2.29 9.56 16.62
#